data_AF-S4NTJ7-F1
#
_entry.id   AF-S4NTJ7-F1
#
_cell.length_a   1.000
_cell.length_b   1.000
_cell.length_c   1.000
_cell.angle_alpha   90.00
_cell.angle_beta   90.00
_cell.angle_gamma   90.00
#
_symmetry.space_group_name_H-M   'P 1'
#
loop_
_entity.id
_entity.type
_entity.pdbx_description
1 polymer ?
#
loop_
_entity_poly.entity_id
_entity_poly.type
_entity_poly.pdbx_seq_one_letter_code
_entity_poly.pdbx_strand_id
1 'polypeptide(L)' 'MGLRIIALCRGASLESLTYTGVCGVCDPPRESARDAIAALRRAQVQVKMVTGDARPTALAVAQMVGL' A
#
# COMPACT_ATOMS: atom_id res chain seq x y z
N MET A 1 5.23 -0.17 8.80
CA MET A 1 3.76 -0.25 8.66
C MET A 1 3.41 0.25 7.27
N GLY A 2 2.76 -0.58 6.44
CA GLY A 2 2.45 -0.24 5.03
C GLY A 2 1.27 0.72 4.93
N LEU A 3 1.44 1.95 5.42
CA LEU A 3 0.39 2.97 5.37
C LEU A 3 0.45 3.74 4.06
N ARG A 4 -0.70 3.93 3.42
CA ARG A 4 -0.90 4.93 2.37
C ARG A 4 -1.03 6.30 3.03
N ILE A 5 -0.22 7.25 2.57
CA ILE A 5 -0.18 8.60 3.11
C ILE A 5 -1.03 9.52 2.26
N ILE A 6 -1.97 10.23 2.88
CA ILE A 6 -2.83 11.22 2.22
C ILE A 6 -2.62 12.57 2.92
N ALA A 7 -2.15 13.56 2.15
CA ALA A 7 -2.06 14.93 2.63
C ALA A 7 -3.46 15.57 2.68
N LEU A 8 -3.73 16.29 3.76
CA LEU A 8 -4.97 17.02 3.97
C LEU A 8 -4.69 18.51 3.80
N CYS A 9 -5.49 19.16 2.98
CA CYS A 9 -5.42 20.58 2.71
C CYS A 9 -6.83 21.18 2.75
N ARG A 10 -6.94 22.44 3.16
CA ARG A 10 -8.21 23.18 3.19
C ARG A 10 -8.03 24.58 2.58
N GLY A 11 -9.00 25.03 1.79
CA GLY A 11 -8.99 26.34 1.17
C GLY A 11 -10.27 26.61 0.39
N ALA A 12 -10.39 27.82 -0.17
CA ALA A 12 -11.55 28.23 -0.95
C ALA A 12 -11.47 27.79 -2.43
N SER A 13 -10.26 27.52 -2.93
CA SER A 13 -9.97 27.01 -4.28
C SER A 13 -8.73 26.12 -4.26
N LEU A 14 -8.44 25.43 -5.37
CA LEU A 14 -7.25 24.58 -5.51
C LEU A 14 -5.94 25.38 -5.48
N GLU A 15 -5.99 26.65 -5.89
CA GLU A 15 -4.86 27.58 -5.89
C GLU A 15 -4.65 28.24 -4.50
N SER A 16 -5.59 28.09 -3.57
CA SER A 16 -5.61 28.77 -2.26
C SER A 16 -5.73 27.79 -1.09
N LEU A 17 -5.00 26.68 -1.16
CA LEU A 17 -5.00 25.63 -0.14
C LEU A 17 -3.95 25.89 0.96
N THR A 18 -4.36 25.71 2.22
CA THR A 18 -3.47 25.61 3.39
C THR A 18 -3.31 24.14 3.78
N TYR A 19 -2.08 23.68 3.98
CA TYR A 19 -1.80 22.35 4.51
C TYR A 19 -2.32 22.23 5.95
N THR A 20 -3.12 21.21 6.22
CA THR A 20 -3.73 21.00 7.55
C THR A 20 -3.21 19.75 8.25
N GLY A 21 -2.51 18.87 7.54
CA GLY A 21 -1.92 17.67 8.13
C GLY A 21 -1.90 16.49 7.17
N VAL A 22 -1.78 15.30 7.74
CA VAL A 22 -1.66 14.04 6.99
C VAL A 22 -2.41 12.93 7.72
N CYS A 23 -3.01 12.01 6.98
CA CYS A 23 -3.53 10.77 7.52
C CYS A 23 -2.86 9.55 6.87
N GLY A 24 -2.64 8.52 7.69
CA GLY A 24 -2.20 7.20 7.23
C GLY A 24 -3.39 6.26 7.14
N VAL A 25 -3.59 5.65 5.98
CA VAL A 25 -4.63 4.66 5.73
C VAL A 25 -3.98 3.31 5.49
N CYS A 26 -4.45 2.27 6.17
CA CYS A 26 -3.96 0.90 5.98
C CYS A 26 -5.08 0.04 5.42
N ASP A 27 -4.80 -0.69 4.34
CA ASP A 27 -5.60 -1.84 3.94
C ASP A 27 -4.75 -3.10 4.23
N PRO A 28 -5.00 -3.82 5.33
CA PRO A 28 -4.20 -4.98 5.67
C PRO A 28 -4.38 -6.07 4.60
N PRO A 29 -3.32 -6.79 4.21
CA PRO A 29 -3.47 -7.91 3.30
C PRO A 29 -4.45 -8.94 3.83
N ARG A 30 -5.22 -9.55 2.93
CA ARG A 30 -6.07 -10.70 3.26
C ARG A 30 -5.21 -11.80 3.89
N GLU A 31 -5.71 -12.43 4.94
CA GLU A 31 -5.01 -13.51 5.66
C GLU A 31 -4.56 -14.64 4.72
N SER A 32 -5.39 -14.97 3.73
CA SER A 32 -5.11 -16.02 2.73
C SER A 32 -4.07 -15.65 1.68
N ALA A 33 -3.66 -14.38 1.56
CA ALA A 33 -2.79 -13.92 0.49
C ALA A 33 -1.40 -14.59 0.55
N ARG A 34 -0.85 -14.71 1.75
CA ARG A 34 0.47 -15.33 1.98
C ARG A 34 0.48 -16.79 1.53
N ASP A 35 -0.55 -17.55 1.90
CA ASP A 35 -0.65 -18.97 1.56
C ASP A 35 -0.84 -19.17 0.06
N ALA A 36 -1.65 -18.32 -0.58
CA ALA A 36 -1.84 -18.33 -2.03
C ALA A 36 -0.53 -18.05 -2.78
N ILE A 37 0.23 -17.03 -2.36
CA ILE A 37 1.54 -16.70 -2.94
C ILE A 37 2.53 -17.86 -2.77
N ALA A 38 2.56 -18.48 -1.59
CA ALA A 38 3.42 -19.63 -1.32
C ALA A 38 3.07 -20.84 -2.21
N ALA A 39 1.77 -21.13 -2.39
CA ALA A 39 1.31 -22.20 -3.27
C ALA A 39 1.72 -21.95 -4.74
N LEU A 40 1.52 -20.73 -5.24
CA LEU A 40 1.91 -20.34 -6.59
C LEU A 40 3.42 -20.42 -6.81
N ARG A 41 4.23 -19.97 -5.84
CA ARG A 41 5.70 -20.09 -5.91
C ARG A 41 6.18 -21.54 -5.94
N ARG A 42 5.56 -22.44 -5.16
CA ARG A 42 5.85 -23.89 -5.21
C ARG A 42 5.51 -24.49 -6.58
N ALA A 43 4.49 -23.98 -7.24
CA ALA A 43 4.13 -24.33 -8.61
C ALA A 43 4.98 -23.61 -9.68
N GLN A 44 6.07 -22.94 -9.29
CA GLN A 44 6.98 -22.19 -10.17
C GLN A 44 6.32 -21.02 -10.92
N VAL A 45 5.20 -20.50 -10.40
CA VAL A 45 4.54 -19.30 -10.94
C VAL A 45 5.19 -18.06 -10.33
N GLN A 46 5.62 -17.13 -11.20
CA GLN A 46 6.11 -15.83 -10.75
C GLN A 46 4.95 -14.93 -10.33
N VAL A 47 4.97 -14.47 -9.08
CA VAL A 47 3.99 -13.50 -8.55
C VAL A 47 4.64 -12.13 -8.44
N LYS A 48 3.95 -11.09 -8.93
CA LYS A 48 4.41 -9.69 -8.89
C LYS A 48 3.32 -8.81 -8.26
N MET A 49 3.72 -7.84 -7.46
CA MET A 49 2.83 -6.80 -6.96
C MET A 49 2.83 -5.61 -7.92
N VAL A 50 1.64 -5.13 -8.28
CA VAL A 50 1.44 -3.88 -9.02
C VAL A 50 0.54 -3.00 -8.16
N THR A 51 1.04 -1.83 -7.74
CA THR A 51 0.32 -0.89 -6.88
C THR A 51 0.68 0.54 -7.24
N GLY A 52 -0.26 1.46 -6.99
CA GLY A 52 -0.03 2.91 -7.06
C GLY A 52 0.54 3.50 -5.76
N ASP A 53 0.78 2.67 -4.74
CA ASP A 53 1.36 3.13 -3.48
C ASP A 53 2.80 3.60 -3.62
N ALA A 54 3.20 4.51 -2.73
CA ALA A 54 4.59 4.91 -2.59
C ALA A 54 5.48 3.68 -2.26
N ARG A 55 6.73 3.72 -2.76
CA ARG A 55 7.68 2.61 -2.62
C ARG A 55 7.81 2.05 -1.19
N PRO A 56 7.92 2.86 -0.12
CA PRO A 56 8.03 2.33 1.24
C PRO A 56 6.80 1.52 1.68
N THR A 57 5.61 1.99 1.31
CA THR A 57 4.33 1.33 1.57
C THR A 57 4.25 0.01 0.82
N ALA A 58 4.56 0.02 -0.49
CA ALA A 58 4.55 -1.17 -1.33
C ALA A 58 5.49 -2.26 -0.80
N LEU A 59 6.72 -1.90 -0.42
CA LEU A 59 7.69 -2.85 0.14
C LEU A 59 7.22 -3.46 1.47
N ALA A 60 6.63 -2.65 2.34
CA ALA A 60 6.09 -3.15 3.60
C ALA A 60 4.95 -4.16 3.38
N VAL A 61 4.02 -3.85 2.47
CA VAL A 61 2.92 -4.77 2.11
C VAL A 61 3.46 -6.04 1.44
N ALA A 62 4.46 -5.93 0.55
CA ALA A 62 5.08 -7.08 -0.10
C ALA A 62 5.69 -8.05 0.92
N GLN A 63 6.44 -7.54 1.90
CA GLN A 63 6.99 -8.34 3.00
C GLN A 63 5.91 -9.02 3.84
N MET A 64 4.78 -8.33 4.10
CA MET A 64 3.64 -8.88 4.85
C MET A 64 2.97 -10.06 4.14
N VAL A 65 3.01 -10.13 2.82
CA VAL A 65 2.43 -11.24 2.04
C VAL A 65 3.47 -12.26 1.56
N GLY A 66 4.75 -12.04 1.88
CA GLY A 66 5.83 -12.94 1.51
C GLY A 66 6.27 -12.82 0.04
N LEU A 67 6.11 -11.64 -0.56
CA LEU A 67 6.68 -11.32 -1.87
C LEU A 67 8.14 -10.86 -1.75
#